data_AF-A0A925EDU9-F1
#
_entry.id   AF-A0A925EDU9-F1
#
_cell.length_a   1.000
_cell.length_b   1.000
_cell.length_c   1.000
_cell.angle_alpha   90.00
_cell.angle_beta   90.00
_cell.angle_gamma   90.00
#
_symmetry.space_group_name_H-M   'P 1'
#
loop_
_entity.id
_entity.type
_entity.pdbx_description
1 polymer ?
#
loop_
_entity_poly.entity_id
_entity_poly.type
_entity_poly.pdbx_seq_one_letter_code
_entity_poly.pdbx_strand_id
1 'polypeptide(L)' 'MILEGVLMFEKIKTLKQIKIDGENWLIYYVDEINGDKWVKEYPESEYHGGGPAQLKLVEKFPWEGSK' A
#
# COMPACT_ATOMS: atom_id res chain seq x y z
N MET A 1 -0.41 8.93 6.64
CA MET A 1 0.28 9.63 5.53
C MET A 1 -0.07 8.95 4.23
N ILE A 2 -0.26 9.71 3.15
CA ILE A 2 -0.52 9.18 1.79
C ILE A 2 0.51 9.79 0.86
N LEU A 3 1.08 8.97 -0.02
CA LEU A 3 1.99 9.37 -1.10
C LEU A 3 1.37 9.03 -2.44
N GLU A 4 1.54 9.93 -3.41
CA GLU A 4 1.01 9.82 -4.77
C GLU A 4 2.10 10.16 -5.79
N GLY A 5 1.85 9.82 -7.06
CA GLY A 5 2.73 10.19 -8.17
C GLY A 5 4.19 9.75 -7.96
N VAL A 6 5.13 10.66 -8.26
CA VAL A 6 6.58 10.37 -8.20
C VAL A 6 7.02 9.95 -6.79
N LEU A 7 6.50 10.58 -5.74
CA LEU A 7 6.88 10.26 -4.36
C LEU A 7 6.48 8.83 -3.97
N MET A 8 5.31 8.38 -4.42
CA MET A 8 4.90 6.99 -4.27
C MET A 8 5.89 6.05 -4.97
N PHE A 9 6.22 6.31 -6.24
CA PHE A 9 7.09 5.42 -7.02
C PHE A 9 8.49 5.32 -6.43
N GLU A 10 9.06 6.44 -5.96
CA GLU A 10 10.36 6.42 -5.30
C GLU A 10 10.31 5.68 -3.96
N LYS A 11 9.25 5.88 -3.16
CA LYS A 11 9.11 5.15 -1.90
C LYS A 11 8.97 3.64 -2.12
N ILE A 12 8.15 3.19 -3.08
CA ILE A 12 7.95 1.74 -3.35
C ILE A 12 9.27 1.02 -3.64
N LYS A 13 10.22 1.67 -4.33
CA LYS A 13 11.54 1.08 -4.64
C LYS A 13 12.35 0.75 -3.38
N THR A 14 12.08 1.43 -2.26
CA THR A 14 12.78 1.18 -1.00
C THR A 14 12.06 0.17 -0.10
N LEU A 15 10.89 -0.32 -0.53
CA LEU A 15 10.05 -1.19 0.28
C LEU A 15 10.10 -2.63 -0.20
N LYS A 16 9.94 -3.55 0.75
CA LYS A 16 9.78 -4.97 0.46
C LYS A 16 8.30 -5.30 0.33
N GLN A 17 7.92 -5.87 -0.80
CA GLN A 17 6.57 -6.41 -0.99
C GLN A 17 6.39 -7.67 -0.14
N ILE A 18 5.31 -7.73 0.63
CA ILE A 18 5.02 -8.83 1.55
C ILE A 18 3.81 -9.65 1.09
N LYS A 19 2.80 -8.99 0.51
CA LYS A 19 1.56 -9.65 0.08
C LYS A 19 0.87 -8.87 -1.04
N ILE A 20 0.17 -9.58 -1.91
CA ILE A 20 -0.79 -9.01 -2.87
C ILE A 20 -2.17 -9.57 -2.53
N ASP A 21 -3.16 -8.69 -2.48
CA ASP A 21 -4.58 -9.02 -2.43
C ASP A 21 -5.21 -8.58 -3.74
N GLY A 22 -5.40 -9.54 -4.65
CA GLY A 22 -5.95 -9.29 -5.98
C GLY A 22 -7.45 -9.03 -5.99
N GLU A 23 -8.18 -9.40 -4.94
CA GLU A 23 -9.62 -9.15 -4.83
C GLU A 23 -9.87 -7.67 -4.52
N ASN A 24 -9.10 -7.12 -3.58
CA ASN A 24 -9.22 -5.72 -3.14
C ASN A 24 -8.24 -4.78 -3.84
N TRP A 25 -7.42 -5.27 -4.77
CA TRP A 25 -6.41 -4.50 -5.49
C TRP A 25 -5.39 -3.82 -4.56
N LEU A 26 -5.01 -4.53 -3.49
CA LEU A 26 -4.08 -4.04 -2.48
C LEU A 26 -2.73 -4.74 -2.62
N ILE A 27 -1.66 -3.96 -2.45
CA ILE A 27 -0.31 -4.51 -2.32
C ILE A 27 0.28 -4.02 -1.00
N TYR A 28 0.74 -4.95 -0.18
CA TYR A 28 1.26 -4.69 1.16
C TYR A 28 2.78 -4.71 1.15
N TYR A 29 3.37 -3.70 1.79
CA TYR A 29 4.81 -3.49 1.82
C TYR A 29 5.29 -3.18 3.24
N VAL A 30 6.54 -3.55 3.52
CA VAL A 30 7.27 -3.15 4.74
C VAL A 30 8.54 -2.40 4.35
N ASP A 31 8.83 -1.33 5.08
CA ASP A 31 10.13 -0.69 5.10
C ASP A 31 11.04 -1.46 6.06
N GLU A 32 12.08 -2.12 5.54
CA GLU A 32 12.97 -2.95 6.35
C GLU A 32 13.90 -2.12 7.27
N ILE A 33 13.99 -0.80 7.08
CA ILE A 33 14.86 0.08 7.88
C ILE A 33 14.17 0.47 9.18
N ASN A 34 12.91 0.89 9.12
CA ASN A 34 12.18 1.42 10.28
C ASN A 34 10.96 0.59 10.70
N GLY A 35 10.59 -0.44 9.92
CA GLY A 35 9.43 -1.30 10.18
C GLY A 35 8.09 -0.69 9.77
N ASP A 36 8.08 0.44 9.06
CA ASP A 36 6.86 1.08 8.59
C ASP A 36 6.10 0.17 7.63
N LYS A 37 4.77 0.17 7.77
CA LYS A 37 3.87 -0.64 6.95
C LYS A 37 3.15 0.24 5.95
N TRP A 38 3.18 -0.17 4.69
CA TRP A 38 2.59 0.59 3.60
C TRP A 38 1.63 -0.28 2.81
N VAL A 39 0.55 0.32 2.34
CA VAL A 39 -0.44 -0.31 1.46
C VAL A 39 -0.54 0.53 0.21
N LYS A 40 -0.29 -0.09 -0.94
CA LYS A 40 -0.62 0.49 -2.23
C LYS A 40 -2.05 0.10 -2.57
N GLU A 41 -2.87 1.09 -2.86
CA GLU A 41 -4.28 0.91 -3.21
C GLU A 41 -4.65 1.78 -4.42
N TYR A 42 -5.73 1.41 -5.07
CA TYR A 42 -6.35 2.16 -6.16
C TYR A 42 -7.70 2.67 -5.63
N PRO A 43 -7.80 3.96 -5.25
CA PRO A 43 -9.07 4.54 -4.77
C PRO A 43 -10.16 4.36 -5.83
N GLU A 44 -11.41 4.19 -5.41
CA GLU A 44 -12.56 4.15 -6.32
C GLU A 44 -12.44 3.13 -7.47
N SER A 45 -11.71 2.03 -7.24
CA SER A 45 -11.46 0.97 -8.24
C SER A 45 -12.74 0.34 -8.81
N GLU A 46 -13.87 0.51 -8.12
CA GLU A 46 -15.22 0.12 -8.54
C GLU A 46 -15.76 0.93 -9.72
N TYR A 47 -15.25 2.14 -9.97
CA TYR A 47 -15.60 2.95 -11.12
C TYR A 47 -14.60 2.69 -12.25
N HIS A 48 -15.03 2.07 -13.35
CA HIS A 48 -14.25 1.74 -14.56
C HIS A 48 -13.08 2.70 -14.87
N GLY A 49 -11.90 2.47 -14.28
CA GLY A 49 -10.72 3.32 -14.42
C GLY A 49 -10.01 3.66 -13.11
N GLY A 50 -10.73 3.70 -11.99
CA GLY A 50 -10.21 4.03 -10.66
C GLY A 50 -9.55 5.41 -10.55
N GLY A 51 -9.30 5.82 -9.32
CA GLY A 51 -8.35 6.89 -9.01
C GLY A 51 -6.90 6.43 -9.24
N PRO A 52 -5.94 7.37 -9.36
CA PRO A 52 -4.53 7.03 -9.46
C PRO A 52 -4.08 6.23 -8.23
N ALA A 53 -3.14 5.31 -8.44
CA ALA A 53 -2.57 4.53 -7.34
C ALA A 53 -1.96 5.47 -6.28
N GLN A 54 -2.20 5.12 -5.03
CA GLN A 54 -1.62 5.80 -3.87
C GLN A 54 -0.95 4.80 -2.94
N LEU A 55 0.01 5.28 -2.14
CA LEU A 55 0.69 4.49 -1.12
C LEU A 55 0.44 5.10 0.26
N LYS A 56 -0.25 4.34 1.10
CA LYS A 56 -0.73 4.76 2.40
C LYS A 56 0.07 4.11 3.52
N LEU A 57 0.59 4.92 4.44
CA LEU A 57 1.19 4.44 5.67
C LEU A 57 0.08 3.96 6.61
N VAL A 58 0.23 2.74 7.13
CA VAL A 58 -0.71 2.11 8.06
C VAL A 58 0.00 1.69 9.34
N GLU A 59 -0.71 1.72 10.47
CA GLU A 59 -0.17 1.29 11.76
C GLU A 59 -0.01 -0.25 11.82
N LYS A 60 -0.99 -0.96 11.24
CA LYS A 60 -1.04 -2.41 11.21
C LYS A 60 -1.70 -2.91 9.94
N PHE A 61 -1.29 -4.10 9.51
CA PHE A 61 -1.96 -4.85 8.47
C PHE A 61 -3.26 -5.47 9.01
N PRO A 62 -4.25 -5.73 8.14
CA PRO A 62 -5.54 -6.27 8.57
C PRO A 62 -5.45 -7.65 9.24
N TRP A 63 -4.41 -8.44 8.95
CA TRP A 63 -4.21 -9.75 9.58
C TRP A 63 -3.46 -9.71 10.92
N GLU A 64 -2.94 -8.55 11.34
CA GLU A 64 -2.27 -8.42 12.64
C GLU A 64 -3.28 -8.26 13.80
N GLY A 65 -4.56 -8.03 13.50
CA GLY A 65 -5.64 -7.94 14.47
C GLY A 65 -6.45 -9.22 14.56
N SER A 66 -5.93 -10.25 15.23
CA SER A 66 -6.71 -11.42 15.66
C SER A 66 -6.01 -12.07 16.86
N LYS A 67 -6.17 -11.47 18.03
CA LYS A 67 -6.02 -12.12 19.33
C LYS A 67 -7.10 -11.61 20.26
#